data_AF-A0A4R3VAN4-F1
#
_entry.id   AF-A0A4R3VAN4-F1
#
_cell.length_a   1.000
_cell.length_b   1.000
_cell.length_c   1.000
_cell.angle_alpha   90.00
_cell.angle_beta   90.00
_cell.angle_gamma   90.00
#
_symmetry.space_group_name_H-M   'P 1'
#
loop_
_entity.id
_entity.type
_entity.pdbx_description
1 polymer ?
#
loop_
_entity_poly.entity_id
_entity_poly.type
_entity_poly.pdbx_seq_one_letter_code
_entity_poly.pdbx_strand_id
1 'polypeptide(L)'
;MQPASQSSDAMSASPPILQYYKTIADITSQMLEKAYANQWADVIALSDAYQEAVEALRNLEPLDNNATDARREYLIRILDNDASIRKLAMPEMERLASLLGDIKRQRGAVQAYKTSQS
;
A
#
# COMPACT_ATOMS: atom_id res chain seq x y z
N MET A 1 -44.93 -12.70 36.85
CA MET A 1 -43.66 -11.96 36.89
C MET A 1 -42.64 -12.73 36.05
N GLN A 2 -42.21 -12.16 34.92
CA GLN A 2 -41.16 -12.66 34.01
C GLN A 2 -39.78 -12.11 34.45
N PRO A 3 -38.62 -12.55 33.91
CA PRO A 3 -38.45 -13.39 32.71
C PRO A 3 -37.40 -14.52 32.77
N ALA A 4 -37.53 -15.42 31.80
CA ALA A 4 -36.44 -16.13 31.16
C ALA A 4 -35.73 -15.19 30.17
N SER A 5 -34.40 -15.22 30.09
CA SER A 5 -33.68 -14.93 28.83
C SER A 5 -32.27 -15.49 28.93
N GLN A 6 -32.03 -16.50 28.11
CA GLN A 6 -30.73 -17.00 27.73
C GLN A 6 -29.94 -15.84 27.13
N SER A 7 -28.80 -15.51 27.73
CA SER A 7 -27.78 -14.70 27.08
C SER A 7 -27.07 -15.59 26.06
N SER A 8 -27.65 -15.66 24.86
CA SER A 8 -27.03 -16.22 23.67
C SER A 8 -25.68 -15.57 23.42
N ASP A 9 -24.70 -16.39 23.05
CA ASP A 9 -23.36 -16.04 22.60
C ASP A 9 -23.32 -14.70 21.85
N ALA A 10 -22.67 -13.72 22.46
CA ALA A 10 -22.11 -12.59 21.73
C ALA A 10 -20.96 -13.12 20.87
N MET A 11 -21.33 -13.67 19.70
CA MET A 11 -20.43 -13.92 18.57
C MET A 11 -19.49 -12.72 18.46
N SER A 12 -18.20 -12.98 18.69
CA SER A 12 -17.13 -11.99 18.75
C SER A 12 -16.89 -11.38 17.36
N ALA A 13 -17.82 -10.55 16.89
CA ALA A 13 -17.62 -9.73 15.71
C ALA A 13 -16.54 -8.70 16.06
N SER A 14 -15.36 -8.84 15.44
CA SER A 14 -14.35 -7.79 15.52
C SER A 14 -14.97 -6.46 15.09
N PRO A 15 -14.66 -5.34 15.77
CA PRO A 15 -15.19 -4.04 15.40
C PRO A 15 -14.97 -3.78 13.89
N PRO A 16 -15.94 -3.20 13.17
CA PRO A 16 -15.81 -2.97 11.72
C PRO A 16 -14.47 -2.33 11.32
N ILE A 17 -13.95 -1.41 12.14
CA ILE A 17 -12.65 -0.77 11.94
C ILE A 17 -11.46 -1.74 11.97
N LEU A 18 -11.45 -2.72 12.88
CA LEU A 18 -10.37 -3.69 12.99
C LEU A 18 -10.34 -4.62 11.76
N GLN A 19 -11.50 -4.91 11.19
CA GLN A 19 -11.62 -5.68 9.95
C GLN A 19 -10.98 -4.94 8.76
N TYR A 20 -11.12 -3.61 8.69
CA TYR A 20 -10.43 -2.82 7.65
C TYR A 20 -8.92 -2.85 7.83
N TYR A 21 -8.41 -2.65 9.05
CA TYR A 21 -6.97 -2.78 9.32
C TYR A 21 -6.43 -4.16 8.93
N LYS A 22 -7.14 -5.23 9.30
CA LYS A 22 -6.78 -6.60 8.88
C LYS A 22 -6.77 -6.74 7.35
N THR A 23 -7.81 -6.23 6.68
CA THR A 23 -7.94 -6.32 5.22
C THR A 23 -6.78 -5.61 4.52
N ILE A 24 -6.42 -4.40 4.96
CA ILE A 24 -5.28 -3.65 4.42
C ILE A 24 -3.96 -4.40 4.69
N ALA A 25 -3.79 -4.99 5.88
CA ALA A 25 -2.61 -5.80 6.20
C ALA A 25 -2.49 -7.05 5.29
N ASP A 26 -3.61 -7.70 4.97
CA ASP A 26 -3.65 -8.85 4.07
C ASP A 26 -3.35 -8.44 2.62
N ILE A 27 -3.88 -7.31 2.14
CA ILE A 27 -3.61 -6.78 0.79
C ILE A 27 -2.13 -6.41 0.64
N THR A 28 -1.58 -5.63 1.59
CA THR A 28 -0.17 -5.22 1.55
C THR A 28 0.79 -6.39 1.66
N SER A 29 0.40 -7.48 2.34
CA SER A 29 1.19 -8.72 2.37
C SER A 29 1.22 -9.41 1.01
N GLN A 30 0.07 -9.51 0.33
CA GLN A 30 0.01 -10.04 -1.03
C GLN A 30 0.81 -9.16 -2.00
N MET A 31 0.70 -7.84 -1.90
CA MET A 31 1.52 -6.91 -2.70
C MET A 31 3.03 -7.15 -2.47
N LEU A 32 3.44 -7.38 -1.22
CA LEU A 32 4.85 -7.66 -0.91
C LEU A 32 5.31 -9.00 -1.50
N GLU A 33 4.51 -10.07 -1.40
CA GLU A 33 4.80 -11.35 -2.04
C GLU A 33 4.97 -11.21 -3.56
N LYS A 34 4.08 -10.45 -4.20
CA LYS A 34 4.15 -10.14 -5.63
C LYS A 34 5.37 -9.29 -6.00
N ALA A 35 5.72 -8.31 -5.17
CA ALA A 35 6.91 -7.49 -5.35
C ALA A 35 8.20 -8.33 -5.26
N TYR A 36 8.30 -9.26 -4.30
CA TYR A 36 9.41 -10.21 -4.22
C TYR A 36 9.52 -11.11 -5.45
N ALA A 37 8.38 -11.50 -6.04
CA ALA A 37 8.33 -12.26 -7.28
C ALA A 37 8.53 -11.40 -8.55
N ASN A 38 8.82 -10.09 -8.43
CA ASN A 38 8.88 -9.13 -9.53
C ASN A 38 7.60 -9.04 -10.38
N GLN A 39 6.45 -9.42 -9.82
CA GLN A 39 5.14 -9.39 -10.47
C GLN A 39 4.51 -7.99 -10.33
N TRP A 40 5.17 -6.96 -10.86
CA TRP A 40 4.77 -5.56 -10.66
C TRP A 40 3.38 -5.22 -11.21
N ALA A 41 2.94 -5.90 -12.27
CA ALA A 41 1.57 -5.76 -12.78
C ALA A 41 0.53 -6.20 -11.74
N ASP A 42 0.78 -7.31 -11.03
CA ASP A 42 -0.09 -7.80 -9.95
C ASP A 42 -0.06 -6.87 -8.74
N VAL A 43 1.11 -6.30 -8.41
CA VAL A 43 1.23 -5.28 -7.34
C VAL A 43 0.36 -4.07 -7.66
N ILE A 44 0.37 -3.60 -8.91
CA ILE A 44 -0.46 -2.47 -9.37
C ILE A 44 -1.94 -2.85 -9.33
N ALA A 45 -2.32 -4.05 -9.80
CA ALA A 45 -3.72 -4.49 -9.76
C ALA A 45 -4.27 -4.58 -8.33
N LEU A 46 -3.45 -4.96 -7.36
CA LEU A 46 -3.82 -4.97 -5.93
C LEU A 46 -3.90 -3.56 -5.32
N SER A 47 -3.27 -2.56 -5.94
CA SER A 47 -3.21 -1.20 -5.39
C SER A 47 -4.58 -0.50 -5.38
N ASP A 48 -5.48 -0.85 -6.30
CA ASP A 48 -6.85 -0.32 -6.32
C ASP A 48 -7.64 -0.79 -5.08
N ALA A 49 -7.57 -2.09 -4.77
CA ALA A 49 -8.20 -2.66 -3.57
C ALA A 49 -7.60 -2.11 -2.27
N TYR A 50 -6.29 -1.86 -2.25
CA TYR A 50 -5.61 -1.19 -1.14
C TYR A 50 -6.17 0.23 -0.92
N GLN A 51 -6.28 1.02 -2.00
CA GLN A 51 -6.78 2.40 -1.93
C GLN A 51 -8.23 2.42 -1.43
N GLU A 52 -9.10 1.59 -1.98
CA GLU A 52 -10.50 1.49 -1.56
C GLU A 52 -10.63 1.15 -0.06
N ALA A 53 -9.85 0.17 0.42
CA ALA A 53 -9.87 -0.22 1.83
C ALA A 53 -9.35 0.89 2.76
N VAL A 54 -8.32 1.64 2.34
CA VAL A 54 -7.80 2.79 3.10
C VAL A 54 -8.81 3.94 3.13
N GLU A 55 -9.50 4.22 2.02
CA GLU A 55 -10.54 5.24 1.96
C GLU A 55 -11.74 4.88 2.84
N ALA A 56 -12.20 3.63 2.78
CA ALA A 56 -13.26 3.13 3.65
C ALA A 56 -12.88 3.26 5.14
N LEU A 57 -11.63 2.93 5.49
CA LEU A 57 -11.12 3.09 6.86
C LEU A 57 -11.13 4.56 7.31
N ARG A 58 -10.68 5.49 6.46
CA ARG A 58 -10.65 6.94 6.75
C ARG A 58 -12.04 7.50 7.04
N ASN A 59 -13.07 6.98 6.38
CA ASN A 59 -14.45 7.45 6.54
C ASN A 59 -15.13 6.95 7.83
N LEU A 60 -14.54 5.98 8.52
CA LEU A 60 -15.11 5.37 9.73
C LEU A 60 -14.60 5.98 11.05
N GLU A 61 -13.58 6.83 11.01
CA GLU A 61 -12.87 7.24 12.21
C GLU A 61 -13.12 8.73 12.58
N PRO A 62 -13.74 9.00 13.74
CA PRO A 62 -13.25 10.05 14.63
C PRO A 62 -12.15 9.44 15.51
N LEU A 63 -11.00 10.13 15.61
CA LEU A 63 -9.78 9.72 16.30
C LEU A 63 -10.02 9.40 17.78
N ASP A 64 -10.54 8.21 18.10
CA ASP A 64 -10.44 7.68 19.45
C ASP A 64 -9.07 7.01 19.59
N ASN A 65 -8.23 7.63 20.42
CA ASN A 65 -6.82 7.29 20.58
C ASN A 65 -6.60 5.97 21.36
N ASN A 66 -7.67 5.29 21.78
CA ASN A 66 -7.60 3.96 22.37
C ASN A 66 -7.48 2.87 21.30
N ALA A 67 -6.30 2.80 20.67
CA ALA A 67 -5.97 1.68 19.78
C ALA A 67 -5.79 0.39 20.60
N THR A 68 -6.58 -0.63 20.28
CA THR A 68 -6.39 -2.00 20.80
C THR A 68 -5.05 -2.58 20.31
N ASP A 69 -4.47 -3.54 21.04
CA ASP A 69 -3.20 -4.16 20.64
C ASP A 69 -3.26 -4.79 19.24
N ALA A 70 -4.39 -5.44 18.90
CA ALA A 70 -4.61 -6.00 17.56
C ALA A 70 -4.59 -4.94 16.45
N ARG A 71 -5.15 -3.74 16.70
CA ARG A 71 -5.08 -2.62 15.74
C ARG A 71 -3.62 -2.19 15.52
N ARG A 72 -2.84 -2.11 16.60
CA ARG A 72 -1.41 -1.74 16.54
C ARG A 72 -0.62 -2.76 15.72
N GLU A 73 -0.86 -4.05 15.92
CA GLU A 73 -0.19 -5.13 15.17
C GLU A 73 -0.44 -5.01 13.66
N TYR A 74 -1.70 -4.83 13.25
CA TYR A 74 -2.02 -4.63 11.82
C TYR A 74 -1.37 -3.37 11.25
N LEU A 75 -1.39 -2.26 12.00
CA LEU A 75 -0.77 -1.01 11.54
C LEU A 75 0.74 -1.18 11.32
N ILE A 76 1.45 -1.82 12.25
CA ILE A 76 2.89 -2.10 12.09
C ILE A 76 3.13 -2.93 10.83
N ARG A 77 2.37 -4.00 10.64
CA ARG A 77 2.49 -4.87 9.45
C ARG A 77 2.27 -4.12 8.14
N ILE A 78 1.26 -3.24 8.09
CA ILE A 78 0.99 -2.40 6.91
C ILE A 78 2.21 -1.52 6.60
N LEU A 79 2.72 -0.80 7.60
CA LEU A 79 3.84 0.12 7.43
C LEU A 79 5.13 -0.59 7.01
N ASP A 80 5.42 -1.75 7.60
CA ASP A 80 6.60 -2.56 7.27
C ASP A 80 6.51 -3.13 5.84
N ASN A 81 5.34 -3.62 5.45
CA ASN A 81 5.09 -4.11 4.09
C ASN A 81 5.28 -2.97 3.07
N ASP A 82 4.68 -1.81 3.30
CA ASP A 82 4.79 -0.64 2.44
C ASP A 82 6.24 -0.15 2.28
N ALA A 83 6.99 -0.10 3.40
CA ALA A 83 8.40 0.27 3.38
C ALA A 83 9.23 -0.74 2.56
N SER A 84 8.93 -2.03 2.70
CA SER A 84 9.61 -3.11 1.98
C SER A 84 9.30 -3.08 0.48
N ILE A 85 8.04 -2.88 0.09
CA ILE A 85 7.63 -2.72 -1.31
C ILE A 85 8.36 -1.54 -1.95
N ARG A 86 8.39 -0.38 -1.28
CA ARG A 86 9.13 0.80 -1.78
C ARG A 86 10.62 0.51 -1.93
N LYS A 87 11.24 -0.18 -0.96
CA LYS A 87 12.65 -0.57 -1.03
C LYS A 87 12.96 -1.47 -2.23
N LEU A 88 12.02 -2.34 -2.62
CA LEU A 88 12.16 -3.20 -3.81
C LEU A 88 11.99 -2.39 -5.12
N ALA A 89 11.07 -1.42 -5.15
CA ALA A 89 10.75 -0.67 -6.37
C ALA A 89 11.73 0.48 -6.68
N MET A 90 12.18 1.22 -5.65
CA MET A 90 12.91 2.47 -5.82
C MET A 90 14.24 2.35 -6.59
N PRO A 91 15.11 1.35 -6.34
CA PRO A 91 16.41 1.28 -7.01
C PRO A 91 16.31 1.17 -8.53
N GLU A 92 15.38 0.36 -9.03
CA GLU A 92 15.19 0.16 -10.46
C GLU A 92 14.59 1.41 -11.13
N MET A 93 13.68 2.10 -10.44
CA MET A 93 13.12 3.37 -10.91
C MET A 93 14.18 4.47 -11.02
N GLU A 94 15.08 4.58 -10.03
CA GLU A 94 16.21 5.51 -10.06
C GLU A 94 17.15 5.21 -11.23
N ARG A 95 17.45 3.92 -11.46
CA ARG A 95 18.26 3.47 -12.59
C ARG A 95 17.64 3.85 -13.94
N LEU A 96 16.35 3.60 -14.12
CA LEU A 96 15.62 3.95 -15.35
C LEU A 96 15.56 5.45 -15.58
N ALA A 97 15.33 6.24 -14.52
CA ALA A 97 15.33 7.70 -14.59
C ALA A 97 16.70 8.25 -15.03
N SER A 98 17.80 7.67 -14.51
CA SER A 98 19.17 8.04 -14.89
C SER A 98 19.42 7.79 -16.38
N LEU A 99 19.11 6.58 -16.87
CA LEU A 99 19.28 6.20 -18.28
C LEU A 99 18.48 7.10 -19.23
N LEU A 100 17.23 7.43 -18.87
CA LEU A 100 16.42 8.35 -19.65
C LEU A 100 17.03 9.75 -19.69
N GLY A 101 17.60 10.21 -18.57
CA GLY A 101 18.33 11.46 -18.48
C GLY A 101 19.55 11.51 -19.40
N ASP A 102 20.34 10.43 -19.43
CA ASP A 102 21.51 10.30 -20.32
C ASP A 102 21.13 10.38 -21.80
N ILE A 103 20.10 9.65 -22.22
CA ILE A 103 19.61 9.66 -23.60
C ILE A 103 19.14 11.07 -24.01
N LYS A 104 18.42 11.77 -23.13
CA LYS A 104 17.96 13.14 -23.40
C LYS A 104 19.14 14.11 -23.57
N ARG A 105 20.17 14.01 -22.72
CA ARG A 105 21.39 14.83 -22.83
C ARG A 105 22.14 14.55 -24.13
N GLN A 106 22.32 13.28 -24.50
CA GLN A 106 22.96 12.89 -25.76
C GLN A 106 22.23 13.47 -26.98
N ARG A 107 20.90 13.37 -27.02
CA ARG A 107 20.10 13.97 -28.11
C ARG A 107 20.22 15.48 -28.15
N GLY A 108 20.21 16.15 -27.00
CA GLY A 108 20.38 17.60 -26.91
C GLY A 108 21.73 18.08 -27.47
N ALA A 109 22.82 17.40 -27.10
CA ALA A 109 24.16 17.70 -27.61
C ALA A 109 24.22 17.54 -29.14
N VAL A 110 23.70 16.43 -29.67
CA VAL A 110 23.67 16.18 -31.12
C VAL A 110 22.88 17.25 -31.87
N GLN A 111 21.74 17.70 -31.33
CA GLN A 111 20.96 18.76 -31.98
C GLN A 111 21.66 20.12 -31.93
N ALA A 112 22.28 20.48 -30.81
CA ALA A 112 23.05 21.72 -30.71
C ALA A 112 24.18 21.77 -31.76
N TYR A 113 24.90 20.67 -31.95
CA TYR A 113 25.95 20.58 -32.98
C TYR A 113 25.41 20.74 -34.41
N LYS A 114 24.24 20.16 -34.71
CA LYS A 114 23.62 20.29 -36.05
C LYS A 114 23.17 21.73 -36.33
N THR A 115 22.56 22.38 -35.34
CA THR A 115 22.12 23.78 -35.46
C THR A 115 23.30 24.74 -35.56
N SER A 116 24.44 24.45 -34.92
CA SER A 116 25.65 25.27 -35.04
C SER A 116 26.42 25.12 -36.36
N GLN A 117 26.08 24.13 -37.19
CA GLN A 117 26.70 23.89 -38.50
C GLN A 117 25.78 24.24 -39.68
N SER A 118 24.57 24.76 -39.41
CA SER A 118 23.62 25.27 -40.41
C SER A 118 23.66 26.79 -40.42
#